data_AF-A0A0C3BVH4-F1
#
_entry.id   AF-A0A0C3BVH4-F1
#
_cell.length_a   1.000
_cell.length_b   1.000
_cell.length_c   1.000
_cell.angle_alpha   90.00
_cell.angle_beta   90.00
_cell.angle_gamma   90.00
#
_symmetry.space_group_name_H-M   'P 1'
#
loop_
_entity.id
_entity.type
_entity.pdbx_description
1 polymer ?
#
loop_
_entity_poly.entity_id
_entity_poly.type
_entity_poly.pdbx_seq_one_letter_code
_entity_poly.pdbx_strand_id
1 'polypeptide(L)'
;MTDWKLPAEIQKDTEAFVKLMHSVASIYMYEWFISLDFEWDFLSGKKRFRWPMIFYFLNRYFLLLSLIGIIISFDKIEGLNCQALFTFFQLTGNAAIGLVSINLSIRTMAIWAHNRYIIGGLVLIILGHWSLILQGVQVTTTLVPGVGCQIVQSHSKILPAIFIYSMCFDFIVLSLNTYKLIGITSSPSRNLRGRGRLTHMIFTDGLVFFILAFLSNFVATVFLLLNLNQVMGVIFNVPAAVISTIVACRAVRRLTNFTFNRPEII
;
A
#
# COMPACT_ATOMS: atom_id res chain seq x y z
N MET A 1 -14.08 1.11 -32.08
CA MET A 1 -13.00 1.22 -31.07
C MET A 1 -13.03 2.68 -30.62
N THR A 2 -13.34 2.95 -29.35
CA THR A 2 -13.38 4.32 -28.81
C THR A 2 -11.97 4.92 -28.85
N ASP A 3 -11.84 6.15 -29.34
CA ASP A 3 -10.56 6.84 -29.35
C ASP A 3 -10.36 7.57 -28.01
N TRP A 4 -9.59 6.93 -27.13
CA TRP A 4 -9.32 7.37 -25.76
C TRP A 4 -8.54 8.68 -25.65
N LYS A 5 -8.03 9.20 -26.78
CA LYS A 5 -7.26 10.45 -26.84
C LYS A 5 -8.11 11.65 -27.28
N LEU A 6 -9.38 11.45 -27.60
CA LEU A 6 -10.29 12.55 -27.91
C LEU A 6 -10.47 13.47 -26.68
N PRO A 7 -10.34 14.80 -26.82
CA PRO A 7 -10.39 15.73 -25.68
C PRO A 7 -11.70 15.66 -24.90
N ALA A 8 -12.82 15.37 -25.58
CA ALA A 8 -14.12 15.16 -24.93
C ALA A 8 -14.14 13.93 -24.01
N GLU A 9 -13.41 12.86 -24.36
CA GLU A 9 -13.28 11.66 -23.52
C GLU A 9 -12.33 11.93 -22.34
N ILE A 10 -11.22 12.64 -22.56
CA ILE A 10 -10.30 13.06 -21.47
C ILE A 10 -11.05 13.88 -20.41
N GLN A 11 -11.94 14.78 -20.82
CA GLN A 11 -12.72 15.59 -19.89
C GLN A 11 -13.68 14.74 -19.05
N LYS A 12 -14.43 13.81 -19.68
CA LYS A 12 -15.30 12.87 -18.96
C LYS A 12 -14.51 12.00 -17.99
N ASP A 13 -13.37 11.46 -18.43
CA ASP A 13 -12.48 10.65 -17.60
C ASP A 13 -11.97 11.44 -16.39
N THR A 14 -11.63 12.72 -16.59
CA THR A 14 -11.17 13.61 -15.51
C THR A 14 -12.26 13.84 -14.48
N GLU A 15 -13.49 14.09 -14.89
CA GLU A 15 -14.62 14.25 -13.96
C GLU A 15 -14.91 12.95 -13.18
N ALA A 16 -14.86 11.80 -13.85
CA ALA A 16 -15.00 10.51 -13.21
C ALA A 16 -13.88 10.23 -12.20
N PHE A 17 -12.63 10.57 -12.57
CA PHE A 17 -11.46 10.44 -11.72
C PHE A 17 -11.60 11.26 -10.43
N VAL A 18 -12.01 12.53 -10.52
CA VAL A 18 -12.22 13.40 -9.34
C VAL A 18 -13.25 12.78 -8.39
N LYS A 19 -14.40 12.32 -8.92
CA LYS A 19 -15.46 11.68 -8.12
C LYS A 19 -14.97 10.39 -7.46
N LEU A 20 -14.18 9.59 -8.17
CA LEU A 20 -13.58 8.37 -7.64
C LEU A 20 -12.61 8.67 -6.51
N MET A 21 -11.73 9.67 -6.68
CA MET A 21 -10.75 10.06 -5.65
C MET A 21 -11.42 10.51 -4.36
N HIS A 22 -12.49 11.32 -4.44
CA HIS A 22 -13.27 11.71 -3.27
C HIS A 22 -13.93 10.51 -2.58
N SER A 23 -14.47 9.57 -3.36
CA SER A 23 -15.10 8.36 -2.84
C SER A 23 -14.10 7.47 -2.10
N VAL A 24 -12.93 7.24 -2.71
CA VAL A 24 -11.84 6.42 -2.15
C VAL A 24 -11.24 7.08 -0.91
N ALA A 25 -11.02 8.40 -0.95
CA ALA A 25 -10.54 9.14 0.21
C ALA A 25 -11.53 9.07 1.38
N SER A 26 -12.84 9.17 1.10
CA SER A 26 -13.89 9.04 2.13
C SER A 26 -13.90 7.65 2.77
N ILE A 27 -13.77 6.58 1.98
CA ILE A 27 -13.67 5.21 2.49
C ILE A 27 -12.43 5.06 3.38
N TYR A 28 -11.29 5.61 2.96
CA TYR A 28 -10.08 5.55 3.76
C TYR A 28 -10.20 6.37 5.06
N MET A 29 -10.77 7.57 5.00
CA MET A 29 -11.05 8.38 6.19
C MET A 29 -11.95 7.64 7.18
N TYR A 30 -13.01 6.99 6.69
CA TYR A 30 -13.87 6.14 7.53
C TYR A 30 -13.06 5.03 8.22
N GLU A 31 -12.26 4.27 7.46
CA GLU A 31 -11.37 3.24 8.03
C GLU A 31 -10.38 3.84 9.04
N TRP A 32 -9.87 5.04 8.77
CA TRP A 32 -8.94 5.74 9.65
C TRP A 32 -9.60 6.11 10.98
N PHE A 33 -10.83 6.62 10.99
CA PHE A 33 -11.52 6.98 12.23
C PHE A 33 -11.88 5.76 13.07
N ILE A 34 -12.41 4.68 12.47
CA ILE A 34 -12.78 3.47 13.24
C ILE A 34 -11.55 2.74 13.82
N SER A 35 -10.35 3.09 13.38
CA SER A 35 -9.11 2.45 13.81
C SER A 35 -8.32 3.27 14.83
N LEU A 36 -8.87 4.41 15.26
CA LEU A 36 -8.27 5.29 16.28
C LEU A 36 -8.23 4.65 17.66
N ASP A 37 -9.23 3.86 18.05
CA ASP A 37 -9.25 3.17 19.34
C ASP A 37 -7.99 2.33 19.56
N PHE A 38 -7.53 1.67 18.51
CA PHE A 38 -6.32 0.87 18.54
C PHE A 38 -5.06 1.71 18.77
N GLU A 39 -4.99 2.92 18.23
CA GLU A 39 -3.86 3.84 18.43
C GLU A 39 -3.92 4.51 19.81
N TRP A 40 -5.13 4.85 20.25
CA TRP A 40 -5.37 5.38 21.58
C TRP A 40 -4.87 4.42 22.67
N ASP A 41 -4.98 3.11 22.45
CA ASP A 41 -4.38 2.10 23.34
C ASP A 41 -2.84 2.18 23.44
N PHE A 42 -2.14 2.64 22.39
CA PHE A 42 -0.69 2.86 22.45
C PHE A 42 -0.36 4.19 23.13
N LEU A 43 -1.10 5.26 22.82
CA LEU A 43 -0.88 6.57 23.43
C LEU A 43 -1.21 6.58 24.93
N SER A 44 -2.27 5.88 25.32
CA SER A 44 -2.66 5.70 26.74
C SER A 44 -1.77 4.70 27.50
N GLY A 45 -0.73 4.16 26.86
CA GLY A 45 0.24 3.25 27.49
C GLY A 45 -0.29 1.84 27.78
N LYS A 46 -1.51 1.50 27.32
CA LYS A 46 -2.08 0.16 27.51
C LYS A 46 -1.35 -0.91 26.69
N LYS A 47 -0.72 -0.53 25.58
CA LYS A 47 0.04 -1.43 24.69
C LYS A 47 1.51 -1.01 24.58
N ARG A 48 2.42 -1.99 24.71
CA ARG A 48 3.87 -1.77 24.52
C ARG A 48 4.19 -1.52 23.04
N PHE A 49 4.96 -0.46 22.78
CA PHE A 49 5.46 -0.13 21.46
C PHE A 49 6.51 -1.15 21.00
N ARG A 50 6.30 -1.75 19.83
CA ARG A 50 7.26 -2.66 19.19
C ARG A 50 7.75 -2.03 17.90
N TRP A 51 9.03 -2.22 17.56
CA TRP A 51 9.67 -1.64 16.37
C TRP A 51 8.87 -1.77 15.06
N PRO A 52 8.23 -2.92 14.74
CA PRO A 52 7.38 -3.06 13.55
C PRO A 52 6.21 -2.07 13.46
N MET A 53 5.74 -1.53 14.59
CA MET A 53 4.62 -0.59 14.61
C MET A 53 5.00 0.76 14.01
N ILE A 54 6.29 1.11 13.95
CA ILE A 54 6.75 2.33 13.28
C ILE A 54 6.28 2.33 11.84
N PHE A 55 6.50 1.24 11.10
CA PHE A 55 6.06 1.10 9.71
C PHE A 55 4.54 1.09 9.54
N TYR A 56 3.80 0.58 10.54
CA TYR A 56 2.35 0.64 10.56
C TYR A 56 1.85 2.10 10.64
N PHE A 57 2.37 2.88 11.59
CA PHE A 57 1.98 4.28 11.75
C PHE A 57 2.42 5.10 10.53
N LEU A 58 3.67 4.95 10.10
CA LEU A 58 4.21 5.69 8.95
C LEU A 58 3.35 5.45 7.70
N ASN A 59 2.97 4.21 7.43
CA ASN A 59 2.11 3.86 6.29
C ASN A 59 0.77 4.59 6.37
N ARG A 60 0.13 4.50 7.54
CA ARG A 60 -1.21 5.06 7.78
C ARG A 60 -1.24 6.57 7.63
N TYR A 61 -0.25 7.27 8.20
CA TYR A 61 -0.16 8.73 8.12
C TYR A 61 0.28 9.21 6.74
N PHE A 62 1.22 8.53 6.08
CA PHE A 62 1.65 8.91 4.73
C PHE A 62 0.50 8.80 3.71
N LEU A 63 -0.29 7.73 3.76
CA LEU A 63 -1.45 7.61 2.89
C LEU A 63 -2.51 8.68 3.20
N LEU A 64 -2.76 8.98 4.48
CA LEU A 64 -3.71 10.03 4.86
C LEU A 64 -3.28 11.40 4.32
N LEU A 65 -2.01 11.76 4.51
CA LEU A 65 -1.44 13.01 4.01
C LEU A 65 -1.47 13.08 2.48
N SER A 66 -1.21 11.96 1.81
CA SER A 66 -1.29 11.88 0.35
C SER A 66 -2.72 12.13 -0.15
N LEU A 67 -3.74 11.52 0.49
CA LEU A 67 -5.14 11.71 0.12
C LEU A 67 -5.64 13.13 0.39
N ILE A 68 -5.25 13.74 1.51
CA ILE A 68 -5.54 15.15 1.79
C ILE A 68 -4.91 16.04 0.72
N GLY A 69 -3.64 15.79 0.36
CA GLY A 69 -2.96 16.50 -0.71
C GLY A 69 -3.66 16.38 -2.06
N ILE A 70 -4.18 15.20 -2.40
CA ILE A 70 -4.96 14.97 -3.63
C ILE A 70 -6.26 15.78 -3.62
N ILE A 71 -6.99 15.83 -2.49
CA ILE A 71 -8.23 16.62 -2.40
C ILE A 71 -7.91 18.12 -2.60
N ILE A 72 -6.90 18.63 -1.89
CA ILE A 72 -6.46 20.03 -2.02
C ILE A 72 -6.02 20.35 -3.46
N SER A 73 -5.43 19.39 -4.17
CA SER A 73 -5.00 19.60 -5.57
C SER A 73 -6.16 19.85 -6.54
N PHE A 74 -7.38 19.45 -6.19
CA PHE A 74 -8.58 19.75 -6.99
C PHE A 74 -9.20 21.10 -6.68
N ASP A 75 -8.85 21.72 -5.55
CA ASP A 75 -9.31 23.06 -5.22
C ASP A 75 -8.53 24.12 -5.98
N LYS A 76 -9.24 25.12 -6.52
CA LYS A 76 -8.65 26.26 -7.24
C LYS A 76 -8.10 27.28 -6.25
N ILE A 77 -7.03 26.92 -5.55
CA ILE A 77 -6.36 27.81 -4.61
C ILE A 77 -5.29 28.61 -5.36
N GLU A 78 -5.49 29.92 -5.46
CA GLU A 78 -4.51 30.84 -6.03
C GLU A 78 -3.25 30.91 -5.14
N GLY A 79 -2.05 30.80 -5.75
CA GLY A 79 -0.76 30.93 -5.04
C GLY A 79 -0.13 29.62 -4.53
N LEU A 80 -0.69 28.44 -4.82
CA LEU A 80 -0.06 27.17 -4.45
C LEU A 80 1.20 26.88 -5.28
N ASN A 81 2.29 26.52 -4.61
CA ASN A 81 3.47 25.97 -5.27
C ASN A 81 3.20 24.51 -5.66
N CYS A 82 2.71 24.32 -6.87
CA CYS A 82 2.35 23.00 -7.36
C CYS A 82 3.51 22.03 -7.45
N GLN A 83 4.74 22.51 -7.64
CA GLN A 83 5.88 21.60 -7.63
C GLN A 83 6.04 20.96 -6.25
N ALA A 84 5.95 21.75 -5.18
CA ALA A 84 6.03 21.24 -3.83
C ALA A 84 4.87 20.28 -3.51
N LEU A 85 3.64 20.62 -3.89
CA LEU A 85 2.48 19.75 -3.70
C LEU A 85 2.62 18.45 -4.50
N PHE A 86 3.08 18.54 -5.75
CA PHE A 86 3.23 17.38 -6.61
C PHE A 86 4.35 16.44 -6.12
N THR A 87 5.50 17.00 -5.71
CA THR A 87 6.57 16.22 -5.09
C THR A 87 6.10 15.57 -3.78
N PHE A 88 5.29 16.27 -2.97
CA PHE A 88 4.78 15.76 -1.71
C PHE A 88 3.85 14.56 -1.88
N PHE A 89 2.82 14.63 -2.75
CA PHE A 89 1.93 13.47 -2.94
C PHE A 89 2.70 12.30 -3.56
N GLN A 90 3.62 12.57 -4.49
CA GLN A 90 4.40 11.54 -5.17
C GLN A 90 5.29 10.79 -4.16
N LEU A 91 5.95 11.53 -3.27
CA LEU A 91 6.77 10.95 -2.22
C LEU A 91 5.90 10.17 -1.22
N THR A 92 4.87 10.80 -0.64
CA THR A 92 4.05 10.19 0.41
C THR A 92 3.22 9.01 -0.11
N GLY A 93 2.66 9.11 -1.32
CA GLY A 93 1.88 8.06 -1.95
C GLY A 93 2.72 6.83 -2.32
N ASN A 94 3.86 7.01 -2.97
CA ASN A 94 4.76 5.90 -3.29
C ASN A 94 5.40 5.30 -2.02
N ALA A 95 5.75 6.15 -1.04
CA ALA A 95 6.24 5.67 0.24
C ALA A 95 5.18 4.84 0.98
N ALA A 96 3.89 5.20 0.94
CA ALA A 96 2.82 4.39 1.50
C ALA A 96 2.80 2.98 0.87
N ILE A 97 2.89 2.86 -0.46
CA ILE A 97 2.96 1.56 -1.15
C ILE A 97 4.18 0.73 -0.71
N GLY A 98 5.36 1.37 -0.59
CA GLY A 98 6.55 0.72 -0.07
C GLY A 98 6.38 0.24 1.38
N LEU A 99 5.75 1.06 2.24
CA LEU A 99 5.49 0.75 3.63
C LEU A 99 4.44 -0.36 3.80
N VAL A 100 3.43 -0.43 2.93
CA VAL A 100 2.49 -1.56 2.85
C VAL A 100 3.26 -2.86 2.64
N SER A 101 4.17 -2.86 1.67
CA SER A 101 4.94 -4.06 1.33
C SER A 101 5.86 -4.49 2.48
N ILE A 102 6.45 -3.52 3.22
CA ILE A 102 7.16 -3.79 4.48
C ILE A 102 6.22 -4.41 5.52
N ASN A 103 5.06 -3.80 5.78
CA ASN A 103 4.11 -4.28 6.78
C ASN A 103 3.66 -5.72 6.52
N LEU A 104 3.45 -6.08 5.25
CA LEU A 104 3.13 -7.44 4.83
C LEU A 104 4.33 -8.39 5.00
N SER A 105 5.53 -7.97 4.59
CA SER A 105 6.74 -8.80 4.65
C SER A 105 7.25 -9.08 6.06
N ILE A 106 7.03 -8.19 7.04
CA ILE A 106 7.43 -8.40 8.45
C ILE A 106 6.83 -9.70 9.01
N ARG A 107 5.56 -10.00 8.68
CA ARG A 107 4.92 -11.25 9.10
C ARG A 107 5.63 -12.46 8.50
N THR A 108 6.02 -12.38 7.23
CA THR A 108 6.79 -13.42 6.53
C THR A 108 8.15 -13.61 7.17
N MET A 109 8.86 -12.53 7.50
CA MET A 109 10.16 -12.60 8.18
C MET A 109 10.05 -13.30 9.54
N ALA A 110 9.01 -13.00 10.31
CA ALA A 110 8.76 -13.68 11.59
C ALA A 110 8.48 -15.18 11.42
N ILE A 111 7.73 -15.57 10.38
CA ILE A 111 7.44 -16.99 10.07
C ILE A 111 8.70 -17.74 9.63
N TRP A 112 9.58 -17.07 8.88
CA TRP A 112 10.82 -17.61 8.35
C TRP A 112 12.04 -17.24 9.21
N ALA A 113 11.84 -16.90 10.49
CA ALA A 113 12.89 -16.44 11.41
C ALA A 113 14.12 -17.37 11.46
N HIS A 114 13.93 -18.66 11.22
CA HIS A 114 15.01 -19.65 11.23
C HIS A 114 15.90 -19.62 9.97
N ASN A 115 15.39 -19.13 8.83
CA ASN A 115 16.12 -19.12 7.56
C ASN A 115 16.63 -17.71 7.21
N ARG A 116 17.89 -17.43 7.60
CA ARG A 116 18.53 -16.12 7.41
C ARG A 116 18.66 -15.72 5.93
N TYR A 117 18.70 -16.67 5.00
CA TYR A 117 18.79 -16.37 3.57
C TYR A 117 17.52 -15.70 3.05
N ILE A 118 16.33 -16.18 3.47
CA ILE A 118 15.05 -15.60 3.06
C ILE A 118 14.90 -14.19 3.65
N ILE A 119 15.28 -14.01 4.92
CA ILE A 119 15.24 -12.69 5.57
C ILE A 119 16.19 -11.72 4.87
N GLY A 120 17.44 -12.12 4.61
CA GLY A 120 18.41 -11.31 3.87
C GLY A 120 17.90 -10.91 2.49
N GLY A 121 17.28 -11.85 1.76
CA GLY A 121 16.65 -11.58 0.47
C GLY A 121 15.50 -10.58 0.56
N LEU A 122 14.59 -10.73 1.53
CA LEU A 122 13.48 -9.80 1.73
C LEU A 122 13.97 -8.40 2.10
N VAL A 123 14.99 -8.29 2.94
CA VAL A 123 15.61 -7.00 3.30
C VAL A 123 16.23 -6.33 2.07
N LEU A 124 16.93 -7.09 1.23
CA LEU A 124 17.51 -6.57 -0.02
C LEU A 124 16.42 -6.05 -0.97
N ILE A 125 15.32 -6.80 -1.13
CA ILE A 125 14.18 -6.38 -1.95
C ILE A 125 13.55 -5.10 -1.39
N ILE A 126 13.42 -4.96 -0.08
CA ILE A 126 12.92 -3.73 0.55
C ILE A 126 13.83 -2.55 0.21
N LEU A 127 15.16 -2.69 0.38
CA LEU A 127 16.11 -1.64 0.05
C LEU A 127 16.04 -1.24 -1.43
N GLY A 128 15.92 -2.23 -2.32
CA GLY A 128 15.74 -2.01 -3.76
C GLY A 128 14.45 -1.21 -4.05
N HIS A 129 13.34 -1.57 -3.40
CA HIS A 129 12.08 -0.85 -3.54
C HIS A 129 12.21 0.62 -3.13
N TRP A 130 12.79 0.89 -1.96
CA TRP A 130 12.96 2.26 -1.47
C TRP A 130 13.91 3.09 -2.33
N SER A 131 14.95 2.46 -2.90
CA SER A 131 15.83 3.14 -3.85
C SER A 131 15.07 3.66 -5.08
N LEU A 132 14.15 2.85 -5.64
CA LEU A 132 13.31 3.25 -6.76
C LEU A 132 12.31 4.34 -6.38
N ILE A 133 11.69 4.25 -5.19
CA ILE A 133 10.77 5.28 -4.68
C ILE A 133 11.50 6.62 -4.58
N LEU A 134 12.69 6.65 -3.98
CA LEU A 134 13.48 7.87 -3.81
C LEU A 134 13.96 8.45 -5.16
N GLN A 135 14.33 7.59 -6.11
CA GLN A 135 14.66 8.03 -7.47
C GLN A 135 13.43 8.60 -8.21
N GLY A 136 12.23 8.09 -7.92
CA GLY A 136 10.97 8.57 -8.49
C GLY A 136 10.48 9.93 -7.99
N VAL A 137 11.17 10.55 -7.02
CA VAL A 137 10.81 11.87 -6.46
C VAL A 137 11.18 13.01 -7.41
N GLN A 138 12.06 12.79 -8.40
CA GLN A 138 12.47 13.80 -9.37
C GLN A 138 11.38 14.06 -10.42
N VAL A 139 10.40 14.89 -10.09
CA VAL A 139 9.37 15.38 -11.01
C VAL A 139 9.55 16.89 -11.20
N THR A 140 9.56 17.36 -12.46
CA THR A 140 9.56 18.79 -12.78
C THR A 140 8.18 19.20 -13.29
N THR A 141 7.59 20.22 -12.67
CA THR A 141 6.26 20.75 -12.99
C THR A 141 6.34 22.22 -13.34
N THR A 142 5.50 22.70 -14.24
CA THR A 142 5.32 24.14 -14.49
C THR A 142 3.87 24.54 -14.31
N LEU A 143 3.66 25.78 -13.89
CA LEU A 143 2.33 26.39 -13.77
C LEU A 143 1.90 26.89 -15.15
N VAL A 144 0.79 26.38 -15.70
CA VAL A 144 0.24 26.85 -16.98
C VAL A 144 -0.98 27.75 -16.70
N PRO A 145 -0.94 29.05 -17.10
CA PRO A 145 -2.04 29.96 -16.86
C PRO A 145 -3.32 29.49 -17.56
N GLY A 146 -4.44 29.46 -16.81
CA GLY A 146 -5.77 29.06 -17.31
C GLY A 146 -6.12 27.57 -17.18
N VAL A 147 -5.13 26.70 -16.97
CA VAL A 147 -5.32 25.23 -16.87
C VAL A 147 -4.92 24.68 -15.50
N GLY A 148 -4.06 25.41 -14.77
CA GLY A 148 -3.52 25.00 -13.48
C GLY A 148 -2.14 24.38 -13.63
N CYS A 149 -1.77 23.50 -12.71
CA CYS A 149 -0.42 22.94 -12.68
C CYS A 149 -0.29 21.66 -13.50
N GLN A 150 0.72 21.65 -14.37
CA GLN A 150 0.96 20.55 -15.30
C GLN A 150 2.36 19.97 -15.11
N ILE A 151 2.45 18.65 -15.22
CA ILE A 151 3.71 17.92 -15.17
C ILE A 151 4.40 18.08 -16.54
N VAL A 152 5.59 18.69 -16.57
CA VAL A 152 6.35 18.96 -17.82
C VAL A 152 7.33 17.85 -18.13
N GLN A 153 7.97 17.31 -17.09
CA GLN A 153 8.89 16.19 -17.19
C GLN A 153 8.69 15.27 -16.00
N SER A 154 7.95 14.19 -16.23
CA SER A 154 8.03 12.99 -15.41
C SER A 154 8.79 11.94 -16.20
N HIS A 155 9.74 11.26 -15.59
CA HIS A 155 10.25 10.01 -16.14
C HIS A 155 9.09 9.00 -16.19
N SER A 156 8.41 8.95 -17.32
CA SER A 156 7.20 8.16 -17.59
C SER A 156 7.39 6.65 -17.40
N LYS A 157 8.63 6.20 -17.17
CA LYS A 157 8.97 4.80 -16.88
C LYS A 157 9.19 4.47 -15.40
N ILE A 158 9.39 5.47 -14.53
CA ILE A 158 9.69 5.20 -13.11
C ILE A 158 8.44 4.79 -12.34
N LEU A 159 7.31 5.47 -12.54
CA LEU A 159 6.05 5.10 -11.89
C LEU A 159 5.61 3.66 -12.24
N PRO A 160 5.66 3.23 -13.53
CA PRO A 160 5.49 1.81 -13.87
C PRO A 160 6.47 0.88 -13.19
N ALA A 161 7.75 1.25 -13.14
CA ALA A 161 8.76 0.43 -12.49
C ALA A 161 8.46 0.23 -10.99
N ILE A 162 8.03 1.27 -10.27
CA ILE A 162 7.67 1.18 -8.85
C ILE A 162 6.48 0.23 -8.63
N PHE A 163 5.41 0.36 -9.42
CA PHE A 163 4.23 -0.49 -9.29
C PHE A 163 4.51 -1.95 -9.67
N ILE A 164 5.27 -2.19 -10.74
CA ILE A 164 5.71 -3.54 -11.12
C ILE A 164 6.58 -4.14 -10.02
N TYR A 165 7.51 -3.36 -9.46
CA TYR A 165 8.36 -3.81 -8.37
C TYR A 165 7.53 -4.18 -7.14
N SER A 166 6.55 -3.34 -6.78
CA SER A 166 5.60 -3.57 -5.68
C SER A 166 4.83 -4.86 -5.88
N MET A 167 4.25 -5.05 -7.08
CA MET A 167 3.51 -6.25 -7.45
C MET A 167 4.37 -7.51 -7.32
N CYS A 168 5.60 -7.49 -7.87
CA CYS A 168 6.53 -8.60 -7.76
C CYS A 168 6.92 -8.90 -6.32
N PHE A 169 7.14 -7.85 -5.51
CA PHE A 169 7.48 -8.01 -4.10
C PHE A 169 6.33 -8.65 -3.32
N ASP A 170 5.10 -8.14 -3.48
CA ASP A 170 3.90 -8.72 -2.86
C ASP A 170 3.68 -10.17 -3.31
N PHE A 171 3.94 -10.49 -4.58
CA PHE A 171 3.85 -11.86 -5.10
C PHE A 171 4.88 -12.81 -4.46
N ILE A 172 6.13 -12.37 -4.28
CA ILE A 172 7.15 -13.16 -3.58
C ILE A 172 6.72 -13.41 -2.14
N VAL A 173 6.27 -12.37 -1.45
CA VAL A 173 5.78 -12.45 -0.06
C VAL A 173 4.58 -13.40 0.04
N LEU A 174 3.59 -13.27 -0.86
CA LEU A 174 2.43 -14.14 -0.94
C LEU A 174 2.83 -15.60 -1.19
N SER A 175 3.78 -15.84 -2.11
CA SER A 175 4.28 -17.17 -2.45
C SER A 175 4.99 -17.82 -1.25
N LEU A 176 5.83 -17.07 -0.53
CA LEU A 176 6.51 -17.56 0.67
C LEU A 176 5.53 -17.92 1.80
N ASN A 177 4.47 -17.13 1.98
CA ASN A 177 3.42 -17.43 2.97
C ASN A 177 2.61 -18.66 2.56
N THR A 178 2.21 -18.74 1.28
CA THR A 178 1.46 -19.88 0.73
C THR A 178 2.26 -21.18 0.84
N TYR A 179 3.54 -21.16 0.45
CA TYR A 179 4.41 -22.33 0.54
C TYR A 179 4.53 -22.86 1.97
N LYS A 180 4.75 -21.95 2.93
CA LYS A 180 4.81 -22.35 4.34
C LYS A 180 3.48 -22.93 4.83
N LEU A 181 2.36 -22.34 4.42
CA LEU A 181 1.02 -22.81 4.80
C LEU A 181 0.76 -24.23 4.29
N ILE A 182 1.06 -24.50 3.01
CA ILE A 182 0.92 -25.83 2.41
C ILE A 182 1.83 -26.85 3.11
N GLY A 183 3.08 -26.48 3.41
CA GLY A 183 4.02 -27.35 4.12
C GLY A 183 3.56 -27.74 5.53
N ILE A 184 2.80 -26.88 6.21
CA ILE A 184 2.16 -27.19 7.51
C ILE A 184 1.01 -28.18 7.31
N THR A 185 0.20 -28.00 6.27
CA THR A 185 -0.96 -28.86 5.97
C THR A 185 -0.55 -30.27 5.54
N SER A 186 0.58 -30.40 4.84
CA SER A 186 1.09 -31.69 4.34
C SER A 186 1.87 -32.52 5.37
N SER A 187 2.20 -31.97 6.55
CA SER A 187 2.96 -32.70 7.57
C SER A 187 2.02 -33.41 8.56
N PRO A 188 1.96 -34.75 8.59
CA PRO A 188 1.00 -35.52 9.40
C PRO A 188 1.50 -35.73 10.84
N SER A 189 2.08 -34.70 11.48
CA SER A 189 2.53 -34.81 12.88
C SER A 189 1.39 -34.56 13.86
N ARG A 190 0.99 -35.63 14.53
CA ARG A 190 -0.32 -35.89 15.16
C ARG A 190 -0.56 -35.29 16.55
N ASN A 191 0.24 -34.38 17.09
CA ASN A 191 0.19 -34.08 18.53
C ASN A 191 -0.20 -32.65 18.96
N LEU A 192 -0.72 -31.78 18.08
CA LEU A 192 -1.14 -30.42 18.46
C LEU A 192 -2.56 -30.04 17.96
N ARG A 193 -3.51 -30.96 18.13
CA ARG A 193 -4.87 -30.96 17.55
C ARG A 193 -5.72 -29.69 17.82
N GLY A 194 -5.39 -28.89 18.84
CA GLY A 194 -6.02 -27.59 19.12
C GLY A 194 -5.23 -26.36 18.61
N ARG A 195 -3.91 -26.32 18.81
CA ARG A 195 -3.05 -25.18 18.44
C ARG A 195 -2.83 -25.08 16.93
N GLY A 196 -2.75 -26.21 16.23
CA GLY A 196 -2.54 -26.26 14.77
C GLY A 196 -3.73 -25.72 13.97
N ARG A 197 -4.97 -26.04 14.38
CA ARG A 197 -6.20 -25.61 13.67
C ARG A 197 -6.45 -24.10 13.81
N LEU A 198 -6.21 -23.54 14.99
CA LEU A 198 -6.32 -22.09 15.21
C LEU A 198 -5.26 -21.33 14.41
N THR A 199 -4.03 -21.86 14.41
CA THR A 199 -2.91 -21.29 13.66
C THR A 199 -3.18 -21.35 12.15
N HIS A 200 -3.67 -22.49 11.64
CA HIS A 200 -4.10 -22.65 10.25
C HIS A 200 -5.19 -21.65 9.86
N MET A 201 -6.28 -21.51 10.63
CA MET A 201 -7.35 -20.54 10.32
C MET A 201 -6.86 -19.09 10.33
N ILE A 202 -6.02 -18.69 11.29
CA ILE A 202 -5.45 -17.33 11.35
C ILE A 202 -4.51 -17.06 10.16
N PHE A 203 -3.84 -18.09 9.65
CA PHE A 203 -2.99 -17.97 8.47
C PHE A 203 -3.79 -17.97 7.17
N THR A 204 -4.81 -18.82 7.03
CA THR A 204 -5.74 -18.78 5.89
C THR A 204 -6.43 -17.43 5.80
N ASP A 205 -6.98 -16.92 6.89
CA ASP A 205 -7.63 -15.61 6.89
C ASP A 205 -6.62 -14.47 6.67
N GLY A 206 -5.38 -14.65 7.12
CA GLY A 206 -4.30 -13.71 6.90
C GLY A 206 -3.90 -13.62 5.42
N LEU A 207 -3.93 -14.75 4.71
CA LEU A 207 -3.49 -14.88 3.32
C LEU A 207 -4.41 -14.11 2.35
N VAL A 208 -5.69 -14.00 2.68
CA VAL A 208 -6.65 -13.17 1.94
C VAL A 208 -6.18 -11.71 1.83
N PHE A 209 -5.60 -11.15 2.90
CA PHE A 209 -5.07 -9.78 2.87
C PHE A 209 -3.90 -9.61 1.89
N PHE A 210 -3.02 -10.62 1.78
CA PHE A 210 -1.92 -10.60 0.81
C PHE A 210 -2.42 -10.74 -0.63
N ILE A 211 -3.43 -11.60 -0.87
CA ILE A 211 -4.06 -11.75 -2.19
C ILE A 211 -4.72 -10.44 -2.62
N LEU A 212 -5.47 -9.79 -1.72
CA LEU A 212 -6.13 -8.52 -2.03
C LEU A 212 -5.12 -7.40 -2.35
N ALA A 213 -4.00 -7.32 -1.62
CA ALA A 213 -2.94 -6.37 -1.91
C ALA A 213 -2.31 -6.62 -3.30
N PHE A 214 -1.96 -7.88 -3.58
CA PHE A 214 -1.41 -8.29 -4.88
C PHE A 214 -2.37 -7.98 -6.04
N LEU A 215 -3.65 -8.36 -5.93
CA LEU A 215 -4.64 -8.12 -6.98
C LEU A 215 -4.86 -6.63 -7.23
N SER A 216 -4.88 -5.83 -6.16
CA SER A 216 -5.03 -4.37 -6.27
C SER A 216 -3.85 -3.75 -7.03
N ASN A 217 -2.61 -4.12 -6.65
CA ASN A 217 -1.40 -3.67 -7.33
C ASN A 217 -1.29 -4.19 -8.77
N PHE A 218 -1.78 -5.40 -9.05
CA PHE A 218 -1.86 -5.96 -10.40
C PHE A 218 -2.80 -5.15 -11.30
N VAL A 219 -4.01 -4.83 -10.83
CA VAL A 219 -4.97 -4.01 -11.59
C VAL A 219 -4.39 -2.63 -11.89
N ALA A 220 -3.78 -1.96 -10.90
CA ALA A 220 -3.11 -0.68 -11.11
C ALA A 220 -2.00 -0.78 -12.17
N THR A 221 -1.14 -1.80 -12.07
CA THR A 221 -0.04 -2.03 -13.02
C THR A 221 -0.54 -2.26 -14.45
N VAL A 222 -1.61 -3.04 -14.64
CA VAL A 222 -2.18 -3.30 -15.97
C VAL A 222 -2.66 -2.01 -16.62
N PHE A 223 -3.44 -1.18 -15.92
CA PHE A 223 -3.94 0.09 -16.46
C PHE A 223 -2.79 1.06 -16.80
N LEU A 224 -1.77 1.07 -15.96
CA LEU A 224 -0.60 1.90 -16.14
C LEU A 224 0.24 1.48 -17.36
N LEU A 225 0.34 0.18 -17.65
CA LEU A 225 1.03 -0.36 -18.82
C LEU A 225 0.24 -0.20 -20.12
N LEU A 226 -1.09 -0.28 -20.07
CA LEU A 226 -1.96 -0.10 -21.24
C LEU A 226 -1.90 1.32 -21.80
N ASN A 227 -1.59 2.32 -20.95
CA ASN A 227 -1.38 3.71 -21.35
C ASN A 227 -2.44 4.25 -22.33
N LEU A 228 -3.73 4.03 -21.99
CA LEU A 228 -4.86 4.45 -22.83
C LEU A 228 -4.95 5.98 -22.92
N ASN A 229 -4.81 6.65 -21.78
CA ASN A 229 -4.81 8.10 -21.60
C ASN A 229 -4.12 8.47 -20.28
N GLN A 230 -3.70 9.73 -20.11
CA GLN A 230 -2.99 10.24 -18.91
C GLN A 230 -3.77 10.00 -17.62
N VAL A 231 -5.10 10.16 -17.64
CA VAL A 231 -5.98 9.97 -16.46
C VAL A 231 -6.27 8.48 -16.23
N MET A 232 -6.67 7.77 -17.29
CA MET A 232 -7.05 6.35 -17.19
C MET A 232 -5.87 5.43 -16.85
N GLY A 233 -4.64 5.82 -17.20
CA GLY A 233 -3.45 5.05 -16.81
C GLY A 233 -3.19 5.04 -15.31
N VAL A 234 -3.61 6.08 -14.58
CA VAL A 234 -3.34 6.24 -13.14
C VAL A 234 -4.58 6.11 -12.26
N ILE A 235 -5.77 5.91 -12.86
CA ILE A 235 -7.05 5.87 -12.16
C ILE A 235 -7.10 4.84 -11.02
N PHE A 236 -6.43 3.69 -11.19
CA PHE A 236 -6.40 2.62 -10.20
C PHE A 236 -5.24 2.69 -9.21
N ASN A 237 -4.29 3.62 -9.37
CA ASN A 237 -3.12 3.72 -8.49
C ASN A 237 -3.53 4.06 -7.05
N VAL A 238 -4.36 5.09 -6.88
CA VAL A 238 -4.83 5.53 -5.56
C VAL A 238 -5.77 4.49 -4.93
N PRO A 239 -6.80 3.96 -5.64
CA PRO A 239 -7.60 2.84 -5.11
C PRO A 239 -6.74 1.65 -4.67
N ALA A 240 -5.73 1.26 -5.46
CA ALA A 240 -4.85 0.16 -5.12
C ALA A 240 -4.03 0.45 -3.85
N ALA A 241 -3.42 1.63 -3.75
CA ALA A 241 -2.69 2.04 -2.56
C ALA A 241 -3.58 2.05 -1.31
N VAL A 242 -4.82 2.53 -1.42
CA VAL A 242 -5.80 2.55 -0.32
C VAL A 242 -6.17 1.13 0.09
N ILE A 243 -6.61 0.28 -0.83
CA ILE A 243 -7.01 -1.10 -0.52
C ILE A 243 -5.84 -1.86 0.12
N SER A 244 -4.66 -1.81 -0.49
CA SER A 244 -3.44 -2.48 0.01
C SER A 244 -3.03 -1.97 1.39
N THR A 245 -3.21 -0.67 1.67
CA THR A 245 -2.96 -0.10 3.00
C THR A 245 -3.97 -0.57 4.03
N ILE A 246 -5.27 -0.55 3.72
CA ILE A 246 -6.31 -1.02 4.63
C ILE A 246 -6.07 -2.47 5.01
N VAL A 247 -5.81 -3.35 4.04
CA VAL A 247 -5.59 -4.79 4.30
C VAL A 247 -4.30 -5.03 5.09
N ALA A 248 -3.20 -4.33 4.78
CA ALA A 248 -1.95 -4.43 5.54
C ALA A 248 -2.12 -3.95 6.99
N CYS A 249 -2.78 -2.81 7.18
CA CYS A 249 -3.07 -2.27 8.51
C CYS A 249 -4.02 -3.18 9.32
N ARG A 250 -5.03 -3.78 8.68
CA ARG A 250 -5.91 -4.78 9.32
C ARG A 250 -5.15 -6.05 9.69
N ALA A 251 -4.25 -6.53 8.83
CA ALA A 251 -3.40 -7.67 9.11
C ALA A 251 -2.51 -7.44 10.34
N VAL A 252 -1.87 -6.26 10.45
CA VAL A 252 -1.04 -5.88 11.61
C VAL A 252 -1.88 -5.76 12.88
N ARG A 253 -3.03 -5.05 12.85
CA ARG A 253 -3.92 -4.90 14.01
C ARG A 253 -4.42 -6.25 14.52
N ARG A 254 -4.82 -7.13 13.61
CA ARG A 254 -5.30 -8.48 13.95
C ARG A 254 -4.21 -9.29 14.65
N LEU A 255 -2.97 -9.26 14.13
CA LEU A 255 -1.83 -9.96 14.73
C LEU A 255 -1.51 -9.42 16.14
N THR A 256 -1.53 -8.09 16.30
CA THR A 256 -1.23 -7.44 17.57
C THR A 256 -2.27 -7.79 18.63
N ASN A 257 -3.57 -7.66 18.32
CA ASN A 257 -4.64 -7.99 19.25
C ASN A 257 -4.62 -9.48 19.67
N PHE A 258 -4.24 -10.39 18.76
CA PHE A 258 -4.05 -11.80 19.12
C PHE A 258 -2.90 -12.04 20.11
N THR A 259 -1.82 -11.27 19.99
CA THR A 259 -0.67 -11.42 20.89
C THR A 259 -1.02 -10.94 22.30
N PHE A 260 -1.81 -9.87 22.42
CA PHE A 260 -2.26 -9.37 23.74
C PHE A 260 -3.28 -10.28 24.42
N ASN A 261 -4.14 -10.98 23.67
CA ASN A 261 -5.11 -11.92 24.24
C ASN A 261 -4.53 -13.28 24.62
N ARG A 262 -3.24 -13.54 24.37
CA ARG A 262 -2.54 -14.68 24.97
C ARG A 262 -1.82 -14.16 26.21
N PRO A 263 -2.24 -14.55 27.44
CA PRO A 263 -1.33 -14.43 28.57
C PRO A 263 -0.09 -15.24 28.20
N GLU A 264 1.08 -14.62 28.31
CA GLU A 264 2.36 -15.26 28.08
C GLU A 264 2.42 -16.51 28.97
N ILE A 265 2.28 -17.68 28.36
CA ILE A 265 2.65 -18.93 29.01
C ILE A 265 4.17 -18.92 28.95
N ILE A 266 4.76 -18.39 30.02
CA ILE A 266 6.17 -18.54 30.39
C ILE A 266 6.46 -20.04 30.54
#